data_AF-A0A1M6FFQ5-F1
#
_entry.id   AF-A0A1M6FFQ5-F1
#
_cell.length_a   1.000
_cell.length_b   1.000
_cell.length_c   1.000
_cell.angle_alpha   90.00
_cell.angle_beta   90.00
_cell.angle_gamma   90.00
#
_symmetry.space_group_name_H-M   'P 1'
#
loop_
_entity.id
_entity.type
_entity.pdbx_description
1 polymer ?
#
loop_
_entity_poly.entity_id
_entity_poly.type
_entity_poly.pdbx_seq_one_letter_code
_entity_poly.pdbx_strand_id
1 'polypeptide(L)' 'MNVYLAKFMIYYEIHRMHREGHSKSRISEFLLLDRRTVSKYLAMSESEYEEFLTKQTNRGKKLLPYEDFV' A
#
# COMPACT_ATOMS: atom_id res chain seq x y z
N MET A 1 -1.12 14.07 10.13
CA MET A 1 -1.26 13.70 8.69
C MET A 1 -2.20 12.51 8.61
N ASN A 2 -3.23 12.53 7.77
CA ASN A 2 -4.16 11.40 7.62
C ASN A 2 -3.41 10.21 7.00
N VAL A 3 -3.44 9.04 7.68
CA VAL A 3 -2.75 7.81 7.24
C VAL A 3 -3.18 7.39 5.83
N TYR A 4 -4.45 7.64 5.47
CA TYR A 4 -4.97 7.38 4.13
C TYR A 4 -4.26 8.24 3.06
N LEU A 5 -4.15 9.54 3.31
CA LEU A 5 -3.48 10.47 2.40
C LEU A 5 -1.99 10.13 2.23
N ALA A 6 -1.30 9.78 3.33
CA ALA A 6 0.10 9.37 3.26
C ALA A 6 0.31 8.13 2.37
N LYS A 7 -0.61 7.16 2.42
CA LYS A 7 -0.56 5.97 1.55
C LYS A 7 -0.77 6.32 0.08
N PHE A 8 -1.73 7.19 -0.23
CA PHE A 8 -1.92 7.70 -1.59
C PHE A 8 -0.72 8.47 -2.12
N MET A 9 -0.10 9.31 -1.28
CA MET A 9 1.12 10.02 -1.66
C MET A 9 2.24 9.05 -2.04
N ILE A 10 2.45 7.97 -1.26
CA ILE A 10 3.44 6.94 -1.59
C ILE A 10 3.10 6.23 -2.91
N TYR A 11 1.84 5.88 -3.15
CA TYR A 11 1.42 5.26 -4.39
C TYR A 11 1.73 6.13 -5.61
N TYR A 12 1.36 7.41 -5.57
CA TYR A 12 1.65 8.32 -6.68
C TYR A 12 3.14 8.58 -6.87
N GLU A 13 3.91 8.65 -5.78
CA GLU A 13 5.36 8.82 -5.83
C GLU A 13 6.04 7.65 -6.55
N ILE A 14 5.64 6.41 -6.25
CA ILE A 14 6.13 5.21 -6.94
C ILE A 14 5.86 5.29 -8.44
N HIS A 15 4.63 5.65 -8.83
CA HIS A 15 4.25 5.78 -10.23
C HIS A 15 4.97 6.94 -10.93
N ARG A 16 5.19 8.07 -10.25
CA ARG A 16 5.96 9.20 -10.78
C ARG A 16 7.41 8.79 -11.07
N MET A 17 8.09 8.20 -10.09
CA MET A 17 9.48 7.74 -10.25
C MET A 17 9.62 6.67 -11.33
N HIS A 18 8.63 5.78 -11.48
CA HIS A 18 8.63 4.79 -12.54
C HIS A 18 8.48 5.42 -13.93
N ARG A 19 7.62 6.43 -14.08
CA ARG A 19 7.50 7.22 -15.32
C ARG A 19 8.77 8.01 -15.64
N GLU A 20 9.51 8.45 -14.62
CA GLU A 20 10.83 9.08 -14.75
C GLU A 20 11.94 8.07 -15.14
N GLY A 21 11.62 6.78 -15.26
CA GLY A 21 12.54 5.74 -15.73
C GLY A 21 13.36 5.05 -14.62
N HIS A 22 13.02 5.26 -13.34
CA HIS A 22 13.70 4.58 -12.24
C HIS A 22 13.32 3.10 -12.17
N SER A 23 14.33 2.25 -11.89
CA SER A 23 14.10 0.81 -11.69
C SER A 23 13.36 0.55 -10.38
N LYS A 24 12.63 -0.58 -10.31
CA LYS A 24 11.90 -0.98 -9.09
C LYS A 24 12.82 -1.10 -7.87
N SER A 25 14.08 -1.51 -8.05
CA SER A 25 15.07 -1.55 -6.98
C SER A 25 15.43 -0.15 -6.47
N ARG A 26 15.67 0.80 -7.38
CA ARG A 26 15.98 2.20 -7.01
C ARG A 26 14.82 2.86 -6.28
N ILE A 27 13.59 2.63 -6.72
CA ILE A 27 12.38 3.14 -6.05
C ILE A 27 12.23 2.53 -4.66
N SER A 28 12.48 1.22 -4.53
CA SER A 28 12.44 0.49 -3.26
C SER A 28 13.45 1.03 -2.25
N GLU A 29 14.70 1.25 -2.68
CA GLU A 29 15.76 1.83 -1.85
C GLU A 29 15.45 3.28 -1.45
N PHE A 30 14.98 4.10 -2.40
CA PHE A 30 14.70 5.51 -2.15
C PHE A 30 13.53 5.73 -1.21
N LEU A 31 12.44 4.97 -1.36
CA LEU A 31 11.24 5.09 -0.53
C LEU A 31 11.27 4.19 0.72
N LEU A 32 12.34 3.42 0.92
CA LEU A 32 12.47 2.44 2.00
C LEU A 32 11.30 1.44 2.04
N LEU A 33 10.89 0.96 0.88
CA LEU A 33 9.79 -0.01 0.71
C LEU A 33 10.30 -1.34 0.20
N ASP A 34 9.61 -2.42 0.52
CA ASP A 34 9.89 -3.73 -0.08
C ASP A 34 9.65 -3.69 -1.61
N ARG A 35 10.56 -4.30 -2.39
CA ARG A 35 10.50 -4.32 -3.86
C ARG A 35 9.22 -4.98 -4.40
N ARG A 36 8.64 -5.94 -3.66
CA ARG A 36 7.35 -6.57 -4.00
C ARG A 36 6.20 -5.60 -3.80
N THR A 37 6.25 -4.73 -2.80
CA THR A 37 5.28 -3.65 -2.61
C THR A 37 5.32 -2.67 -3.78
N VAL A 38 6.51 -2.22 -4.18
CA VAL A 38 6.68 -1.37 -5.37
C VAL A 38 6.11 -2.05 -6.62
N SER A 39 6.48 -3.32 -6.83
CA SER A 39 5.98 -4.10 -7.98
C SER A 39 4.45 -4.26 -7.97
N LYS A 40 3.87 -4.51 -6.79
CA LYS A 40 2.43 -4.66 -6.59
C LYS A 40 1.70 -3.36 -6.88
N TYR A 41 2.17 -2.23 -6.36
CA TYR A 41 1.51 -0.95 -6.53
C TYR A 41 1.60 -0.44 -7.97
N LEU A 42 2.71 -0.71 -8.68
CA LEU A 42 2.82 -0.42 -10.11
C LEU A 42 1.87 -1.27 -10.97
N ALA A 43 1.48 -2.45 -10.51
CA ALA A 43 0.55 -3.33 -11.20
C ALA A 43 -0.93 -3.01 -10.90
N MET A 44 -1.19 -2.11 -9.95
CA MET A 44 -2.53 -1.67 -9.58
C MET A 44 -2.87 -0.36 -10.29
N SER A 45 -4.10 -0.26 -10.76
CA SER A 45 -4.76 1.01 -11.04
C SER A 45 -5.07 1.76 -9.74
N GLU A 46 -5.40 3.03 -9.86
CA GLU A 46 -5.71 3.88 -8.71
C GLU A 46 -6.96 3.40 -7.95
N SER A 47 -8.00 2.98 -8.67
CA SER A 47 -9.23 2.44 -8.07
C SER A 47 -9.00 1.11 -7.35
N GLU A 48 -8.16 0.23 -7.91
CA GLU A 48 -7.77 -1.02 -7.24
C GLU A 48 -6.95 -0.73 -5.97
N TYR A 49 -6.09 0.29 -6.00
CA TYR A 49 -5.33 0.71 -4.84
C TYR A 49 -6.24 1.28 -3.73
N GLU A 50 -7.20 2.12 -4.10
CA GLU A 50 -8.22 2.66 -3.19
C GLU A 50 -9.02 1.54 -2.50
N GLU A 51 -9.48 0.56 -3.29
CA GLU A 51 -10.21 -0.59 -2.76
C GLU A 51 -9.32 -1.43 -1.83
N PHE A 52 -8.04 -1.63 -2.19
CA PHE A 52 -7.05 -2.32 -1.36
C PHE A 52 -6.82 -1.61 -0.01
N LEU A 53 -6.83 -0.27 0.02
CA LEU A 53 -6.73 0.49 1.26
C LEU A 53 -7.98 0.33 2.12
N THR A 54 -9.16 0.44 1.51
CA THR A 54 -10.46 0.31 2.19
C THR A 54 -10.64 -1.07 2.82
N LYS A 55 -10.22 -2.13 2.13
CA LYS A 55 -10.24 -3.52 2.66
C LYS A 55 -9.29 -3.70 3.85
N GLN A 56 -8.17 -3.00 3.90
CA GLN A 56 -7.23 -3.09 5.03
C GLN A 56 -7.70 -2.37 6.28
N THR A 57 -8.43 -1.26 6.14
CA THR A 57 -9.00 -0.53 7.28
C THR A 57 -10.12 -1.34 7.95
N ASN A 58 -10.87 -2.14 7.18
CA ASN A 58 -11.96 -2.98 7.69
C ASN A 58 -11.50 -4.40 8.07
N ARG A 59 -10.42 -4.54 8.84
CA ARG A 59 -10.03 -5.82 9.44
C ARG A 59 -10.94 -6.14 10.62
N GLY A 60 -12.09 -6.75 10.34
CA GLY A 60 -12.98 -7.28 11.37
C GLY A 60 -12.21 -8.28 12.24
N LYS A 61 -12.18 -8.05 13.56
CA LYS A 61 -11.59 -8.99 14.51
C LYS A 61 -12.51 -10.22 14.62
N LYS A 62 -12.38 -11.16 13.68
CA LYS A 62 -13.23 -12.37 13.60
C LYS A 62 -13.21 -13.22 14.88
N LEU A 63 -12.16 -13.06 15.69
CA LEU A 63 -11.97 -13.79 16.95
C LEU A 63 -12.48 -13.03 18.19
N LEU A 64 -12.89 -11.75 18.07
CA LEU A 64 -13.50 -11.00 19.17
C LEU A 64 -14.62 -11.78 19.88
N PRO A 65 -15.55 -12.45 19.17
CA PRO A 65 -16.64 -13.17 19.84
C PRO A 65 -16.21 -14.38 20.68
N TYR A 66 -14.94 -14.79 20.61
CA TYR A 66 -14.39 -15.93 21.35
C TYR A 66 -13.44 -15.48 22.47
N GLU A 67 -13.40 -14.19 22.81
CA GLU A 67 -12.52 -13.63 23.84
C GLU A 67 -12.85 -14.18 25.24
N ASP A 68 -14.13 -14.45 25.52
CA ASP A 68 -14.61 -14.97 26.82
C ASP A 68 -14.40 -16.49 27.00
N PHE A 69 -13.91 -17.21 25.98
CA PHE A 69 -13.76 -18.67 26.00
C PHE A 69 -12.40 -19.15 26.58
N VAL A 70 -11.54 -18.24 27.07
CA VAL A 70 -10.19 -18.54 27.62
C VAL A 70 -10.06 -18.05 29.05
#